data_AF-A0A822GE31-F1
#
_entry.id   AF-A0A822GE31-F1
#
_cell.length_a   1.000
_cell.length_b   1.000
_cell.length_c   1.000
_cell.angle_alpha   90.00
_cell.angle_beta   90.00
_cell.angle_gamma   90.00
#
_symmetry.space_group_name_H-M   'P 1'
#
loop_
_entity.id
_entity.type
_entity.pdbx_description
1 polymer ?
#
loop_
_entity_poly.entity_id
_entity_poly.type
_entity_poly.pdbx_seq_one_letter_code
_entity_poly.pdbx_strand_id
1 'polypeptide(L)'
;IGTVIPSVPVVDSYQKIKQIIKCYLVLFPTLSSNDIQDIFDIIEQANTKYFNKDMMSEFYSLKAVAYSKLNRNDEAQKLFSCATQLSDTNLTRIWINWGDFLLKQSSIINDDESIIICYLNACKDLTEIKARSILSKIFYLLSHDNENNNNNKLSICIERYLSLIPVQHWLFWLPQIMNKLIRNESSQCMLAILNELIRLYPQAVYVQIKKFLRKLIENKHDEKLIPSTPITPTIDINLNLPTISYRQQAINNLNRLEQILLGQHPTIVRILDIIIEQLNTINETLFEYIIKRLYQCQRKIYEDLFENKKDLSEDVKQIIQHLKDILNNDNNEYKNIQPIKIQFSN
;
A
#
# COMPACT_ATOMS: atom_id res chain seq x y z
N ILE A 1 -27.70 8.00 -62.07
CA ILE A 1 -27.77 8.48 -60.66
C ILE A 1 -27.05 7.44 -59.82
N GLY A 2 -25.72 7.61 -59.70
CA GLY A 2 -24.85 6.68 -58.98
C GLY A 2 -24.86 7.02 -57.51
N THR A 3 -25.45 6.17 -56.69
CA THR A 3 -25.29 6.21 -55.24
C THR A 3 -23.92 5.62 -54.90
N VAL A 4 -22.88 6.46 -54.94
CA VAL A 4 -21.63 6.16 -54.26
C VAL A 4 -21.96 6.17 -52.78
N ILE A 5 -22.09 4.98 -52.18
CA ILE A 5 -22.08 4.83 -50.72
C ILE A 5 -20.77 5.48 -50.28
N PRO A 6 -20.78 6.55 -49.48
CA PRO A 6 -19.54 7.19 -49.05
C PRO A 6 -18.74 6.11 -48.30
N SER A 7 -17.57 5.77 -48.82
CA SER A 7 -16.67 4.79 -48.20
C SER A 7 -16.43 5.24 -46.77
N VAL A 8 -16.92 4.47 -45.79
CA VAL A 8 -16.83 4.84 -44.37
C VAL A 8 -15.35 5.05 -44.04
N PRO A 9 -14.97 6.19 -43.45
CA PRO A 9 -13.60 6.42 -43.03
C PRO A 9 -13.13 5.28 -42.11
N VAL A 10 -11.89 4.83 -42.32
CA VAL A 10 -11.29 3.72 -41.55
C VAL A 10 -11.32 4.03 -40.05
N VAL A 11 -11.07 5.29 -39.68
CA VAL A 11 -11.11 5.77 -38.29
C VAL A 11 -12.51 5.61 -37.69
N ASP A 12 -13.56 5.99 -38.41
CA ASP A 12 -14.94 5.90 -37.94
C ASP A 12 -15.39 4.45 -37.79
N SER A 13 -14.99 3.59 -38.74
CA SER A 13 -15.23 2.15 -38.69
C SER A 13 -14.58 1.54 -37.44
N TYR A 14 -13.33 1.91 -37.15
CA TYR A 14 -12.61 1.50 -35.95
C TYR A 14 -13.30 1.98 -34.68
N GLN A 15 -13.69 3.26 -34.59
CA GLN A 15 -14.38 3.79 -33.41
C GLN A 15 -15.73 3.10 -33.17
N LYS A 16 -16.47 2.77 -34.23
CA LYS A 16 -17.72 2.01 -34.12
C LYS A 16 -17.48 0.63 -33.51
N ILE A 17 -16.52 -0.14 -34.02
CA ILE A 17 -16.17 -1.47 -33.50
C ILE A 17 -15.69 -1.38 -32.04
N LYS A 18 -14.81 -0.41 -31.75
CA LYS A 18 -14.32 -0.15 -30.40
C LYS A 18 -15.44 0.14 -29.42
N GLN A 19 -16.43 0.94 -29.82
CA GLN A 19 -17.56 1.27 -28.97
C GLN A 19 -18.47 0.06 -28.76
N ILE A 20 -18.71 -0.76 -29.78
CA ILE A 20 -19.45 -2.03 -29.66
C ILE A 20 -18.79 -2.92 -28.60
N ILE A 21 -17.46 -3.11 -28.66
CA ILE A 21 -16.75 -3.94 -27.68
C ILE A 21 -16.85 -3.33 -26.27
N LYS A 22 -16.72 -2.00 -26.13
CA LYS A 22 -16.87 -1.35 -24.82
C LYS A 22 -18.28 -1.53 -24.24
N CYS A 23 -19.31 -1.33 -25.05
CA CYS A 23 -20.69 -1.55 -24.65
C CYS A 23 -20.91 -3.01 -24.24
N TYR A 24 -20.39 -3.96 -25.02
CA TYR A 24 -20.41 -5.38 -24.69
C TYR A 24 -19.78 -5.67 -23.33
N LEU A 25 -18.58 -5.15 -23.05
CA LEU A 25 -17.87 -5.39 -21.79
C LEU A 25 -18.61 -4.82 -20.56
N VAL A 26 -19.33 -3.71 -20.74
CA VAL A 26 -20.15 -3.09 -19.66
C VAL A 26 -21.45 -3.86 -19.45
N LEU A 27 -22.12 -4.25 -20.55
CA LEU A 27 -23.42 -4.94 -20.51
C LEU A 27 -23.28 -6.44 -20.25
N PHE A 28 -22.07 -7.02 -20.34
CA PHE A 28 -21.80 -8.44 -20.18
C PHE A 28 -22.53 -9.11 -18.99
N PRO A 29 -22.59 -8.52 -17.78
CA PRO A 29 -23.29 -9.14 -16.65
C PRO A 29 -24.82 -9.23 -16.81
N THR A 30 -25.41 -8.48 -17.74
CA THR A 30 -26.86 -8.35 -17.93
C THR A 30 -27.38 -9.02 -19.20
N LEU A 31 -26.48 -9.46 -20.08
CA LEU A 31 -26.85 -10.03 -21.38
C LEU A 31 -27.22 -11.51 -21.27
N SER A 32 -28.14 -11.96 -22.13
CA SER A 32 -28.45 -13.38 -22.27
C SER A 32 -27.33 -14.09 -23.04
N SER A 33 -27.21 -15.42 -22.86
CA SER A 33 -26.16 -16.21 -23.52
C SER A 33 -26.19 -16.12 -25.05
N ASN A 34 -27.37 -15.91 -25.65
CA ASN A 34 -27.54 -15.80 -27.10
C ASN A 34 -27.02 -14.44 -27.60
N ASP A 35 -27.42 -13.34 -26.93
CA ASP A 35 -26.95 -11.99 -27.28
C ASP A 35 -25.42 -11.87 -27.14
N ILE A 36 -24.84 -12.59 -26.18
CA ILE A 36 -23.39 -12.66 -25.98
C ILE A 36 -22.68 -13.26 -27.20
N GLN A 37 -23.20 -14.35 -27.77
CA GLN A 37 -22.61 -14.98 -28.95
C GLN A 37 -22.78 -14.10 -30.20
N ASP A 38 -23.95 -13.52 -30.41
CA ASP A 38 -24.21 -12.64 -31.57
C ASP A 38 -23.26 -11.43 -31.59
N ILE A 39 -23.06 -10.78 -30.43
CA ILE A 39 -22.14 -9.65 -30.31
C ILE A 39 -20.69 -10.11 -30.48
N PHE A 40 -20.34 -11.29 -29.98
CA PHE A 40 -19.00 -11.85 -30.14
C PHE A 40 -18.67 -12.18 -31.59
N ASP A 41 -19.60 -12.75 -32.35
CA ASP A 41 -19.44 -13.04 -33.78
C ASP A 41 -19.20 -11.75 -34.58
N ILE A 42 -19.88 -10.65 -34.24
CA ILE A 42 -19.63 -9.32 -34.82
C ILE A 42 -18.20 -8.85 -34.54
N ILE A 43 -17.67 -9.11 -33.34
CA ILE A 43 -16.29 -8.76 -32.97
C ILE A 43 -15.28 -9.63 -33.75
N GLU A 44 -15.60 -10.90 -33.97
CA GLU A 44 -14.73 -11.83 -34.70
C GLU A 44 -14.66 -11.53 -36.20
N GLN A 45 -15.81 -11.21 -36.81
CA GLN A 45 -15.95 -10.90 -38.24
C GLN A 45 -15.54 -9.46 -38.60
N ALA A 46 -15.10 -8.66 -37.63
CA ALA A 46 -14.67 -7.29 -37.86
C ALA A 46 -13.51 -7.22 -38.86
N ASN A 47 -13.68 -6.46 -39.95
CA ASN A 47 -12.66 -6.31 -40.98
C ASN A 47 -11.52 -5.41 -40.49
N THR A 48 -10.37 -6.00 -40.20
CA THR A 48 -9.17 -5.34 -39.66
C THR A 48 -8.14 -4.95 -40.73
N LYS A 49 -8.37 -5.25 -42.01
CA LYS A 49 -7.37 -5.13 -43.09
C LYS A 49 -6.79 -3.73 -43.26
N TYR A 50 -7.57 -2.70 -42.93
CA TYR A 50 -7.20 -1.30 -43.13
C TYR A 50 -6.74 -0.59 -41.84
N PHE A 51 -6.70 -1.30 -40.70
CA PHE A 51 -6.34 -0.67 -39.44
C PHE A 51 -4.82 -0.42 -39.34
N ASN A 52 -4.46 0.75 -38.83
CA ASN A 52 -3.08 1.07 -38.48
C ASN A 52 -2.61 0.17 -37.33
N LYS A 53 -1.28 0.03 -37.17
CA LYS A 53 -0.69 -0.82 -36.12
C LYS A 53 -1.18 -0.47 -34.70
N ASP A 54 -1.31 0.81 -34.38
CA ASP A 54 -1.82 1.27 -33.07
C ASP A 54 -3.29 0.88 -32.84
N MET A 55 -4.12 1.01 -33.89
CA MET A 55 -5.53 0.61 -33.85
C MET A 55 -5.67 -0.91 -33.72
N MET A 56 -4.82 -1.66 -34.43
CA MET A 56 -4.76 -3.12 -34.36
C MET A 56 -4.35 -3.62 -32.97
N SER A 57 -3.32 -3.00 -32.39
CA SER A 57 -2.84 -3.33 -31.04
C SER A 57 -3.93 -3.11 -29.99
N GLU A 58 -4.60 -1.95 -30.01
CA GLU A 58 -5.71 -1.68 -29.09
C GLU A 58 -6.91 -2.60 -29.34
N PHE A 59 -7.23 -2.88 -30.62
CA PHE A 59 -8.29 -3.81 -30.98
C PHE A 59 -8.04 -5.22 -30.44
N TYR A 60 -6.83 -5.76 -30.62
CA TYR A 60 -6.46 -7.07 -30.08
C TYR A 60 -6.48 -7.11 -28.56
N SER A 61 -6.09 -6.04 -27.86
CA SER A 61 -6.23 -5.95 -26.40
C SER A 61 -7.70 -6.01 -25.97
N LEU A 62 -8.58 -5.24 -26.62
CA LEU A 62 -10.01 -5.25 -26.32
C LEU A 62 -10.66 -6.60 -26.65
N LYS A 63 -10.26 -7.20 -27.77
CA LYS A 63 -10.68 -8.55 -28.17
C LYS A 63 -10.24 -9.57 -27.11
N ALA A 64 -8.99 -9.54 -26.65
CA ALA A 64 -8.50 -10.43 -25.59
C ALA A 64 -9.31 -10.32 -24.29
N VAL A 65 -9.67 -9.10 -23.88
CA VAL A 65 -10.56 -8.89 -22.72
C VAL A 65 -11.94 -9.52 -22.95
N ALA A 66 -12.51 -9.41 -24.16
CA ALA A 66 -13.77 -10.06 -24.49
C ALA A 66 -13.67 -11.60 -24.43
N TYR A 67 -12.59 -12.20 -24.95
CA TYR A 67 -12.35 -13.64 -24.87
C TYR A 67 -12.19 -14.11 -23.41
N SER A 68 -11.54 -13.31 -22.57
CA SER A 68 -11.42 -13.63 -21.13
C SER A 68 -12.77 -13.71 -20.43
N LYS A 69 -13.77 -12.92 -20.86
CA LYS A 69 -15.12 -12.94 -20.30
C LYS A 69 -15.90 -14.20 -20.69
N LEU A 70 -15.58 -14.80 -21.83
CA LEU A 70 -16.13 -16.08 -22.30
C LEU A 70 -15.39 -17.31 -21.76
N ASN A 71 -14.48 -17.13 -20.80
CA ASN A 71 -13.60 -18.18 -20.28
C ASN A 71 -12.69 -18.85 -21.35
N ARG A 72 -12.47 -18.20 -22.50
CA ARG A 72 -11.53 -18.65 -23.55
C ARG A 72 -10.13 -18.10 -23.26
N ASN A 73 -9.50 -18.66 -22.23
CA ASN A 73 -8.28 -18.12 -21.63
C ASN A 73 -7.04 -18.23 -22.53
N ASP A 74 -6.84 -19.36 -23.21
CA ASP A 74 -5.68 -19.60 -24.07
C ASP A 74 -5.65 -18.66 -25.28
N GLU A 75 -6.83 -18.39 -25.86
CA GLU A 75 -6.99 -17.46 -26.97
C GLU A 75 -6.76 -16.01 -26.51
N ALA A 76 -7.28 -15.66 -25.33
CA ALA A 76 -7.04 -14.35 -24.73
C ALA A 76 -5.53 -14.09 -24.51
N GLN A 77 -4.78 -15.07 -23.98
CA GLN A 77 -3.34 -14.93 -23.76
C GLN A 77 -2.57 -14.71 -25.06
N LYS A 78 -2.90 -15.46 -26.12
CA LYS A 78 -2.31 -15.27 -27.46
C LYS A 78 -2.58 -13.87 -28.01
N LEU A 79 -3.83 -13.40 -27.89
CA LEU A 79 -4.21 -12.06 -28.35
C LEU A 79 -3.51 -10.95 -27.57
N PHE A 80 -3.33 -11.09 -26.25
CA PHE A 80 -2.54 -10.15 -25.46
C PHE A 80 -1.07 -10.13 -25.90
N SER A 81 -0.45 -11.29 -26.12
CA SER A 81 0.93 -11.37 -26.63
C SER A 81 1.08 -10.76 -28.03
N CYS A 82 0.10 -10.92 -28.91
CA CYS A 82 0.12 -10.26 -30.22
C CYS A 82 -0.06 -8.74 -30.08
N ALA A 83 -0.95 -8.29 -29.18
CA ALA A 83 -1.23 -6.88 -28.97
C ALA A 83 0.02 -6.10 -28.50
N THR A 84 0.81 -6.67 -27.59
CA THR A 84 2.03 -6.03 -27.06
C THR A 84 3.15 -5.90 -28.10
N GLN A 85 3.20 -6.76 -29.11
CA GLN A 85 4.25 -6.74 -30.15
C GLN A 85 3.96 -5.77 -31.30
N LEU A 86 2.73 -5.27 -31.43
CA LEU A 86 2.29 -4.51 -32.60
C LEU A 86 2.62 -3.01 -32.54
N SER A 87 2.52 -2.39 -31.36
CA SER A 87 2.74 -0.95 -31.19
C SER A 87 3.06 -0.56 -29.76
N ASP A 88 3.95 0.42 -29.60
CA ASP A 88 4.35 0.93 -28.28
C ASP A 88 3.41 2.02 -27.72
N THR A 89 2.63 2.69 -28.57
CA THR A 89 1.79 3.86 -28.20
C THR A 89 0.74 3.56 -27.12
N ASN A 90 0.10 2.38 -27.19
CA ASN A 90 -0.97 1.98 -26.29
C ASN A 90 -0.53 0.93 -25.25
N LEU A 91 0.77 0.67 -25.19
CA LEU A 91 1.35 -0.48 -24.50
C LEU A 91 1.01 -0.50 -23.01
N THR A 92 1.01 0.66 -22.34
CA THR A 92 0.62 0.81 -20.93
C THR A 92 -0.76 0.21 -20.63
N ARG A 93 -1.76 0.51 -21.47
CA ARG A 93 -3.13 0.04 -21.24
C ARG A 93 -3.25 -1.47 -21.47
N ILE A 94 -2.50 -1.98 -22.44
CA ILE A 94 -2.47 -3.41 -22.79
C ILE A 94 -1.88 -4.21 -21.62
N TRP A 95 -0.76 -3.74 -21.05
CA TRP A 95 -0.14 -4.36 -19.88
C TRP A 95 -1.07 -4.36 -18.66
N ILE A 96 -1.82 -3.29 -18.42
CA ILE A 96 -2.81 -3.25 -17.32
C ILE A 96 -3.90 -4.29 -17.57
N ASN A 97 -4.47 -4.34 -18.78
CA ASN A 97 -5.52 -5.29 -19.12
C ASN A 97 -5.03 -6.75 -19.01
N TRP A 98 -3.79 -7.01 -19.44
CA TRP A 98 -3.18 -8.34 -19.35
C TRP A 98 -2.90 -8.73 -17.90
N GLY A 99 -2.37 -7.81 -17.09
CA GLY A 99 -2.19 -8.03 -15.65
C GLY A 99 -3.52 -8.27 -14.93
N ASP A 100 -4.58 -7.53 -15.27
CA ASP A 100 -5.92 -7.71 -14.70
C ASP A 100 -6.57 -9.05 -15.12
N PHE A 101 -6.24 -9.54 -16.32
CA PHE A 101 -6.65 -10.86 -16.79
C PHE A 101 -5.97 -11.96 -16.01
N LEU A 102 -4.64 -11.91 -15.89
CA LEU A 102 -3.85 -12.91 -15.17
C LEU A 102 -4.17 -12.89 -13.67
N LEU A 103 -4.38 -11.72 -13.06
CA LEU A 103 -4.77 -11.59 -11.65
C LEU A 103 -6.12 -12.25 -11.34
N LYS A 104 -7.06 -12.26 -12.29
CA LYS A 104 -8.32 -13.01 -12.11
C LYS A 104 -8.12 -14.52 -12.17
N GLN A 105 -7.10 -14.95 -12.91
CA GLN A 105 -6.73 -16.35 -13.10
C GLN A 105 -5.72 -16.86 -12.06
N SER A 106 -5.23 -16.01 -11.16
CA SER A 106 -4.19 -16.38 -10.19
C SER A 106 -4.61 -17.54 -9.27
N SER A 107 -5.92 -17.79 -9.11
CA SER A 107 -6.44 -18.97 -8.40
C SER A 107 -6.21 -20.30 -9.14
N ILE A 108 -5.96 -20.26 -10.45
CA ILE A 108 -5.84 -21.42 -11.35
C ILE A 108 -4.39 -21.56 -11.85
N ILE A 109 -3.76 -20.43 -12.19
CA ILE A 109 -2.44 -20.35 -12.78
C ILE A 109 -1.55 -19.61 -11.76
N ASN A 110 -0.76 -20.35 -10.99
CA ASN A 110 0.19 -19.83 -10.01
C ASN A 110 1.40 -19.13 -10.70
N ASP A 111 1.14 -18.10 -11.50
CA ASP A 111 2.17 -17.32 -12.22
C ASP A 111 2.15 -15.84 -11.79
N ASP A 112 2.40 -15.62 -10.50
CA ASP A 112 2.45 -14.28 -9.90
C ASP A 112 3.59 -13.41 -10.49
N GLU A 113 4.67 -14.05 -10.97
CA GLU A 113 5.80 -13.37 -11.59
C GLU A 113 5.39 -12.67 -12.89
N SER A 114 4.66 -13.36 -13.77
CA SER A 114 4.16 -12.77 -15.01
C SER A 114 3.21 -11.59 -14.76
N ILE A 115 2.38 -11.68 -13.71
CA ILE A 115 1.45 -10.61 -13.31
C ILE A 115 2.23 -9.37 -12.89
N ILE A 116 3.24 -9.55 -12.02
CA ILE A 116 4.10 -8.46 -11.57
C ILE A 116 4.83 -7.82 -12.75
N ILE A 117 5.40 -8.62 -13.66
CA ILE A 117 6.09 -8.11 -14.86
C ILE A 117 5.14 -7.25 -15.71
N CYS A 118 3.90 -7.68 -15.92
CA CYS A 118 2.91 -6.90 -16.67
C CYS A 118 2.66 -5.55 -16.00
N TYR A 119 2.39 -5.53 -14.70
CA TYR A 119 2.13 -4.29 -13.97
C TYR A 119 3.36 -3.37 -13.90
N LEU A 120 4.57 -3.91 -13.71
CA LEU A 120 5.81 -3.12 -13.68
C LEU A 120 6.11 -2.48 -15.04
N ASN A 121 5.85 -3.19 -16.15
CA ASN A 121 5.97 -2.62 -17.49
C ASN A 121 4.94 -1.51 -17.74
N ALA A 122 3.72 -1.63 -17.20
CA ALA A 122 2.74 -0.55 -17.27
C ALA A 122 3.23 0.70 -16.50
N CYS A 123 3.84 0.52 -15.33
CA CYS A 123 4.31 1.61 -14.47
C CYS A 123 5.41 2.49 -15.06
N LYS A 124 6.05 2.10 -16.18
CA LYS A 124 7.11 2.89 -16.83
C LYS A 124 6.62 4.25 -17.34
N ASP A 125 5.46 4.24 -18.02
CA ASP A 125 4.92 5.41 -18.72
C ASP A 125 3.67 5.99 -18.02
N LEU A 126 3.30 5.46 -16.86
CA LEU A 126 2.11 5.90 -16.14
C LEU A 126 2.32 7.21 -15.38
N THR A 127 1.29 8.03 -15.35
CA THR A 127 1.21 9.15 -14.41
C THR A 127 1.15 8.62 -12.97
N GLU A 128 1.72 9.37 -12.03
CA GLU A 128 1.84 8.96 -10.62
C GLU A 128 0.51 8.54 -9.99
N ILE A 129 -0.57 9.29 -10.21
CA ILE A 129 -1.89 9.00 -9.64
C ILE A 129 -2.42 7.63 -10.10
N LYS A 130 -2.26 7.30 -11.39
CA LYS A 130 -2.72 6.02 -11.95
C LYS A 130 -1.83 4.86 -11.51
N ALA A 131 -0.52 5.10 -11.40
CA ALA A 131 0.44 4.10 -10.93
C ALA A 131 0.13 3.62 -9.50
N ARG A 132 -0.42 4.48 -8.62
CA ARG A 132 -0.79 4.10 -7.24
C ARG A 132 -1.68 2.86 -7.19
N SER A 133 -2.75 2.82 -7.98
CA SER A 133 -3.69 1.69 -7.99
C SER A 133 -3.09 0.40 -8.54
N ILE A 134 -2.02 0.49 -9.34
CA ILE A 134 -1.35 -0.68 -9.91
C ILE A 134 -0.28 -1.18 -8.93
N LEU A 135 0.48 -0.28 -8.34
CA LEU A 135 1.43 -0.60 -7.26
C LEU A 135 0.74 -1.23 -6.05
N SER A 136 -0.48 -0.84 -5.70
CA SER A 136 -1.24 -1.51 -4.63
C SER A 136 -1.48 -2.99 -4.94
N LYS A 137 -1.74 -3.34 -6.21
CA LYS A 137 -1.91 -4.74 -6.64
C LYS A 137 -0.58 -5.49 -6.57
N ILE A 138 0.54 -4.85 -6.93
CA ILE A 138 1.88 -5.43 -6.78
C ILE A 138 2.19 -5.69 -5.29
N PHE A 139 1.93 -4.74 -4.39
CA PHE A 139 2.13 -4.95 -2.96
C PHE A 139 1.23 -6.03 -2.36
N TYR A 140 0.01 -6.17 -2.89
CA TYR A 140 -0.89 -7.27 -2.54
C TYR A 140 -0.32 -8.62 -2.97
N LEU A 141 0.17 -8.75 -4.21
CA LEU A 141 0.81 -9.99 -4.67
C LEU A 141 2.06 -10.31 -3.85
N LEU A 142 2.87 -9.30 -3.50
CA LEU A 142 4.02 -9.47 -2.62
C LEU A 142 3.66 -9.99 -1.23
N SER A 143 2.46 -9.71 -0.69
CA SER A 143 2.06 -10.32 0.59
C SER A 143 1.62 -11.77 0.47
N HIS A 144 1.39 -12.29 -0.74
CA HIS A 144 1.09 -13.71 -0.97
C HIS A 144 2.35 -14.56 -1.07
N ASP A 145 3.52 -13.93 -1.24
CA ASP A 145 4.82 -14.60 -1.24
C ASP A 145 5.08 -15.15 0.17
N ASN A 146 4.54 -16.33 0.46
CA ASN A 146 4.73 -17.00 1.74
C ASN A 146 6.23 -17.24 1.92
N GLU A 147 6.78 -16.81 3.06
CA GLU A 147 8.18 -17.04 3.49
C GLU A 147 8.61 -18.52 3.44
N ASN A 148 7.68 -19.45 3.25
CA ASN A 148 7.89 -20.90 3.26
C ASN A 148 8.63 -21.45 2.03
N ASN A 149 8.66 -20.73 0.90
CA ASN A 149 9.38 -21.19 -0.28
C ASN A 149 10.59 -20.29 -0.52
N ASN A 150 11.80 -20.87 -0.46
CA ASN A 150 13.13 -20.27 -0.65
C ASN A 150 13.38 -19.56 -2.00
N ASN A 151 12.33 -19.13 -2.68
CA ASN A 151 12.34 -18.55 -4.00
C ASN A 151 11.73 -17.16 -3.87
N ASN A 152 12.53 -16.19 -3.39
CA ASN A 152 12.27 -14.74 -3.42
C ASN A 152 12.12 -14.21 -4.87
N LYS A 153 11.45 -14.94 -5.76
CA LYS A 153 11.34 -14.70 -7.19
C LYS A 153 10.61 -13.39 -7.44
N LEU A 154 9.55 -13.11 -6.71
CA LEU A 154 8.79 -11.86 -6.84
C LEU A 154 9.63 -10.65 -6.41
N SER A 155 10.36 -10.77 -5.29
CA SER A 155 11.31 -9.75 -4.82
C SER A 155 12.40 -9.47 -5.85
N ILE A 156 13.05 -10.51 -6.38
CA ILE A 156 14.12 -10.40 -7.40
C ILE A 156 13.57 -9.81 -8.70
N CYS A 157 12.34 -10.18 -9.09
CA CYS A 157 11.68 -9.63 -10.27
C CYS A 157 11.51 -8.12 -10.12
N ILE A 158 10.98 -7.64 -9.00
CA ILE A 158 10.82 -6.20 -8.77
C ILE A 158 12.17 -5.49 -8.82
N GLU A 159 13.19 -6.03 -8.14
CA GLU A 159 14.56 -5.46 -8.14
C GLU A 159 15.11 -5.23 -9.55
N ARG A 160 14.88 -6.16 -10.48
CA ARG A 160 15.32 -6.04 -11.87
C ARG A 160 14.66 -4.87 -12.61
N TYR A 161 13.40 -4.58 -12.30
CA TYR A 161 12.61 -3.53 -12.96
C TYR A 161 12.66 -2.18 -12.22
N LEU A 162 13.28 -2.09 -11.04
CA LEU A 162 13.34 -0.86 -10.24
C LEU A 162 13.93 0.32 -11.00
N SER A 163 15.00 0.09 -11.76
CA SER A 163 15.68 1.14 -12.54
C SER A 163 14.82 1.71 -13.66
N LEU A 164 13.81 0.97 -14.11
CA LEU A 164 12.92 1.37 -15.20
C LEU A 164 11.72 2.18 -14.72
N ILE A 165 11.41 2.13 -13.42
CA ILE A 165 10.22 2.76 -12.86
C ILE A 165 10.61 4.10 -12.24
N PRO A 166 9.91 5.20 -12.58
CA PRO A 166 10.14 6.50 -11.95
C PRO A 166 10.04 6.41 -10.42
N VAL A 167 11.07 6.91 -9.73
CA VAL A 167 11.20 6.83 -8.26
C VAL A 167 10.03 7.52 -7.53
N GLN A 168 9.41 8.51 -8.16
CA GLN A 168 8.23 9.23 -7.65
C GLN A 168 7.06 8.30 -7.34
N HIS A 169 6.88 7.22 -8.09
CA HIS A 169 5.76 6.30 -7.89
C HIS A 169 5.86 5.55 -6.55
N TRP A 170 7.07 5.29 -6.08
CA TRP A 170 7.32 4.62 -4.80
C TRP A 170 7.14 5.55 -3.60
N LEU A 171 7.26 6.87 -3.80
CA LEU A 171 7.21 7.86 -2.71
C LEU A 171 5.86 7.84 -1.96
N PHE A 172 4.74 7.70 -2.68
CA PHE A 172 3.42 7.61 -2.06
C PHE A 172 3.29 6.39 -1.13
N TRP A 173 3.93 5.28 -1.50
CA TRP A 173 3.88 4.01 -0.77
C TRP A 173 4.96 3.88 0.30
N LEU A 174 5.73 4.94 0.55
CA LEU A 174 6.84 4.94 1.50
C LEU A 174 6.43 4.41 2.91
N PRO A 175 5.29 4.81 3.51
CA PRO A 175 4.88 4.24 4.80
C PRO A 175 4.64 2.72 4.76
N GLN A 176 4.07 2.21 3.67
CA GLN A 176 3.78 0.79 3.48
C GLN A 176 5.07 -0.01 3.23
N ILE A 177 6.00 0.53 2.44
CA ILE A 177 7.33 -0.04 2.22
C ILE A 177 8.07 -0.17 3.56
N MET A 178 8.04 0.89 4.38
CA MET A 178 8.65 0.88 5.71
C MET A 178 7.99 -0.15 6.64
N ASN A 179 6.66 -0.27 6.62
CA ASN A 179 5.96 -1.30 7.40
C ASN A 179 6.32 -2.73 6.96
N LYS A 180 6.42 -2.98 5.65
CA LYS A 180 6.83 -4.28 5.11
C LYS A 180 8.27 -4.62 5.49
N LEU A 181 9.17 -3.65 5.46
CA LEU A 181 10.55 -3.80 5.94
C LEU A 181 10.61 -4.20 7.42
N ILE A 182 9.78 -3.58 8.27
CA ILE A 182 9.72 -3.89 9.72
C ILE A 182 9.18 -5.30 9.97
N ARG A 183 8.22 -5.75 9.15
CA ARG A 183 7.69 -7.12 9.20
C ARG A 183 8.63 -8.16 8.60
N ASN A 184 9.77 -7.73 8.03
CA ASN A 184 10.73 -8.53 7.28
C ASN A 184 10.17 -9.22 6.02
N GLU A 185 8.98 -8.79 5.56
CA GLU A 185 8.38 -9.24 4.31
C GLU A 185 9.19 -8.66 3.13
N SER A 186 9.80 -9.53 2.32
CA SER A 186 10.58 -9.14 1.13
C SER A 186 11.61 -8.03 1.41
N SER A 187 12.34 -8.14 2.53
CA SER A 187 13.20 -7.06 3.03
C SER A 187 14.27 -6.60 2.03
N GLN A 188 14.79 -7.48 1.18
CA GLN A 188 15.78 -7.15 0.15
C GLN A 188 15.23 -6.16 -0.90
N CYS A 189 14.06 -6.45 -1.49
CA CYS A 189 13.44 -5.57 -2.48
C CYS A 189 13.05 -4.22 -1.87
N MET A 190 12.51 -4.24 -0.65
CA MET A 190 12.13 -3.00 0.05
C MET A 190 13.35 -2.11 0.32
N LEU A 191 14.49 -2.70 0.72
CA LEU A 191 15.75 -1.96 0.87
C LEU A 191 16.25 -1.39 -0.46
N ALA A 192 16.16 -2.14 -1.56
CA ALA A 192 16.54 -1.66 -2.88
C ALA A 192 15.69 -0.46 -3.33
N ILE A 193 14.36 -0.52 -3.13
CA ILE A 193 13.45 0.61 -3.39
C ILE A 193 13.81 1.82 -2.52
N LEU A 194 14.06 1.60 -1.23
CA LEU A 194 14.42 2.66 -0.30
C LEU A 194 15.77 3.30 -0.65
N ASN A 195 16.74 2.54 -1.14
CA ASN A 195 18.03 3.09 -1.59
C ASN A 195 17.87 4.06 -2.77
N GLU A 196 17.00 3.75 -3.74
CA GLU A 196 16.70 4.68 -4.85
C GLU A 196 15.91 5.90 -4.36
N LEU A 197 15.00 5.73 -3.40
CA LEU A 197 14.28 6.84 -2.76
C LEU A 197 15.21 7.75 -1.95
N ILE A 198 16.20 7.20 -1.24
CA ILE A 198 17.19 7.98 -0.49
C ILE A 198 18.01 8.87 -1.42
N ARG A 199 18.34 8.38 -2.62
CA ARG A 199 19.13 9.15 -3.60
C ARG A 199 18.42 10.43 -4.02
N LEU A 200 17.12 10.38 -4.31
CA LEU A 200 16.35 11.51 -4.87
C LEU A 200 15.50 12.28 -3.83
N TYR A 201 14.99 11.60 -2.80
CA TYR A 201 14.06 12.14 -1.80
C TYR A 201 14.51 11.85 -0.36
N PRO A 202 15.73 12.25 0.05
CA PRO A 202 16.28 11.92 1.37
C PRO A 202 15.43 12.45 2.54
N GLN A 203 14.83 13.64 2.38
CA GLN A 203 14.02 14.27 3.42
C GLN A 203 12.77 13.45 3.78
N ALA A 204 12.07 12.91 2.77
CA ALA A 204 10.86 12.11 2.97
C ALA A 204 11.17 10.79 3.68
N VAL A 205 12.24 10.12 3.26
CA VAL A 205 12.69 8.85 3.85
C VAL A 205 13.15 9.05 5.28
N TYR A 206 13.95 10.09 5.55
CA TYR A 206 14.44 10.42 6.88
C TYR A 206 13.31 10.56 7.92
N VAL A 207 12.26 11.32 7.60
CA VAL A 207 11.13 11.54 8.51
C VAL A 207 10.43 10.23 8.84
N GLN A 208 10.24 9.34 7.85
CA GLN A 208 9.63 8.03 8.09
C GLN A 208 10.54 7.15 8.95
N ILE A 209 11.86 7.10 8.67
CA ILE A 209 12.83 6.34 9.48
C ILE A 209 12.76 6.78 10.96
N LYS A 210 12.86 8.09 11.24
CA LYS A 210 12.82 8.60 12.63
C LYS A 210 11.49 8.30 13.30
N LYS A 211 10.37 8.45 12.59
CA LYS A 211 9.03 8.12 13.11
C LYS A 211 8.92 6.64 13.51
N PHE A 212 9.37 5.73 12.65
CA PHE A 212 9.33 4.29 12.92
C PHE A 212 10.31 3.86 14.00
N LEU A 213 11.54 4.41 14.01
CA LEU A 213 12.52 4.18 15.07
C LEU A 213 11.98 4.61 16.44
N ARG A 214 11.40 5.82 16.53
CA ARG A 214 10.78 6.31 17.77
C ARG A 214 9.68 5.38 18.27
N LYS A 215 8.74 4.99 17.40
CA LYS A 215 7.67 4.04 17.73
C LYS A 215 8.23 2.70 18.23
N LEU A 216 9.29 2.20 17.59
CA LEU A 216 9.98 0.97 18.00
C LEU A 216 10.81 1.13 19.28
N ILE A 217 11.10 2.34 19.75
CA ILE A 217 11.75 2.59 21.03
C ILE A 217 10.71 2.77 22.13
N GLU A 218 9.66 3.56 21.90
CA GLU A 218 8.54 3.77 22.84
C GLU A 218 7.87 2.44 23.21
N ASN A 219 7.58 1.58 22.22
CA ASN A 219 7.04 0.26 22.48
C ASN A 219 7.98 -0.64 23.33
N LYS A 220 9.29 -0.32 23.48
CA LYS A 220 10.20 -1.06 24.40
C LYS A 220 9.96 -0.65 25.86
N HIS A 221 9.52 0.59 26.08
CA HIS A 221 9.21 1.07 27.41
C HIS A 221 7.90 0.46 27.91
N ASP A 222 6.89 0.30 27.05
CA ASP A 222 5.61 -0.32 27.43
C ASP A 222 5.75 -1.80 27.85
N GLU A 223 6.61 -2.58 27.19
CA GLU A 223 6.89 -3.98 27.58
C GLU A 223 7.65 -4.09 28.91
N LYS A 224 8.44 -3.08 29.29
CA LYS A 224 9.21 -3.05 30.55
C LYS A 224 8.40 -2.61 31.76
N LEU A 225 7.18 -2.08 31.54
CA LEU A 225 6.31 -1.56 32.60
C LEU A 225 5.33 -2.58 33.17
N ILE A 226 5.48 -3.86 32.81
CA ILE A 226 4.80 -4.98 33.48
C ILE A 226 5.72 -5.44 34.63
N PRO A 227 5.36 -5.22 35.91
CA PRO A 227 6.18 -5.67 37.02
C PRO A 227 6.26 -7.20 37.04
N SER A 228 7.47 -7.73 37.01
CA SER A 228 7.76 -9.12 37.28
C SER A 228 7.33 -9.49 38.70
N THR A 229 6.21 -10.19 38.86
CA THR A 229 5.87 -10.89 40.11
C THR A 229 6.59 -12.25 40.16
N PRO A 230 7.21 -12.63 41.30
CA PRO A 230 8.01 -13.86 41.39
C PRO A 230 7.17 -15.13 41.55
N ILE A 231 7.45 -16.12 40.69
CA ILE A 231 7.54 -17.59 40.86
C ILE A 231 6.44 -18.31 41.68
N THR A 232 5.69 -19.18 41.00
CA THR A 232 5.50 -20.59 41.41
C THR A 232 5.57 -21.50 40.17
N PRO A 233 6.20 -22.69 40.23
CA PRO A 233 6.47 -23.52 39.06
C PRO A 233 5.32 -24.50 38.80
N THR A 234 5.01 -24.79 37.53
CA THR A 234 4.87 -26.17 37.00
C THR A 234 4.32 -26.19 35.56
N ILE A 235 5.03 -26.97 34.74
CA ILE A 235 4.64 -27.64 33.48
C ILE A 235 4.86 -26.87 32.18
N ASP A 236 5.99 -27.27 31.58
CA ASP A 236 6.46 -27.12 30.22
C ASP A 236 5.40 -27.27 29.11
N ILE A 237 5.24 -26.22 28.32
CA ILE A 237 5.09 -26.35 26.86
C ILE A 237 6.02 -25.30 26.22
N ASN A 238 7.22 -25.77 25.87
CA ASN A 238 8.20 -25.03 25.07
C ASN A 238 7.62 -24.78 23.66
N LEU A 239 7.00 -23.63 23.47
CA LEU A 239 6.85 -22.95 22.18
C LEU A 239 7.32 -21.50 22.34
N ASN A 240 8.56 -21.33 22.79
CA ASN A 240 9.25 -20.06 22.71
C ASN A 240 9.75 -19.86 21.27
N LEU A 241 8.85 -19.46 20.37
CA LEU A 241 9.28 -18.86 19.10
C LEU A 241 10.07 -17.57 19.41
N PRO A 242 11.16 -17.27 18.67
CA PRO A 242 12.08 -16.19 19.02
C PRO A 242 11.50 -14.82 18.64
N THR A 243 10.57 -14.30 19.45
CA THR A 243 10.03 -12.94 19.32
C THR A 243 11.09 -11.84 19.52
N ILE A 244 12.24 -12.19 20.10
CA ILE A 244 13.41 -11.30 20.29
C ILE A 244 14.21 -11.08 18.98
N SER A 245 13.99 -11.87 17.92
CA SER A 245 14.76 -11.78 16.66
C SER A 245 14.26 -10.68 15.70
N TYR A 246 12.95 -10.64 15.40
CA TYR A 246 12.40 -9.80 14.33
C TYR A 246 12.50 -8.29 14.61
N ARG A 247 12.24 -7.89 15.86
CA ARG A 247 12.31 -6.46 16.24
C ARG A 247 13.73 -5.92 16.18
N GLN A 248 14.70 -6.70 16.67
CA GLN A 248 16.10 -6.29 16.63
C GLN A 248 16.62 -6.25 15.19
N GLN A 249 16.17 -7.18 14.34
CA GLN A 249 16.46 -7.15 12.89
C GLN A 249 15.86 -5.92 12.21
N ALA A 250 14.62 -5.54 12.53
CA ALA A 250 14.00 -4.32 12.02
C ALA A 250 14.77 -3.06 12.42
N ILE A 251 15.18 -2.96 13.70
CA ILE A 251 16.03 -1.84 14.18
C ILE A 251 17.37 -1.83 13.44
N ASN A 252 18.02 -2.99 13.26
CA ASN A 252 19.27 -3.09 12.53
C ASN A 252 19.11 -2.65 11.06
N ASN A 253 18.02 -3.02 10.40
CA ASN A 253 17.72 -2.58 9.02
C ASN A 253 17.49 -1.07 8.93
N LEU A 254 16.75 -0.49 9.88
CA LEU A 254 16.51 0.95 9.94
C LEU A 254 17.81 1.73 10.23
N ASN A 255 18.64 1.24 11.15
CA ASN A 255 19.94 1.83 11.43
C ASN A 255 20.86 1.76 10.20
N ARG A 256 20.85 0.65 9.45
CA ARG A 256 21.58 0.54 8.18
C ARG A 256 21.11 1.58 7.16
N LEU A 257 19.81 1.77 7.01
CA LEU A 257 19.26 2.80 6.13
C LEU A 257 19.64 4.21 6.56
N GLU A 258 19.63 4.48 7.87
CA GLU A 258 20.08 5.76 8.42
C GLU A 258 21.57 6.01 8.13
N GLN A 259 22.42 4.98 8.24
CA GLN A 259 23.84 5.10 7.86
C GLN A 259 24.03 5.34 6.36
N ILE A 260 23.24 4.68 5.50
CA ILE A 260 23.26 4.93 4.05
C ILE A 260 22.84 6.38 3.74
N LEU A 261 21.79 6.85 4.40
CA LEU A 261 21.29 8.22 4.27
C LEU A 261 22.32 9.25 4.75
N LEU A 262 22.97 9.01 5.89
CA LEU A 262 24.06 9.83 6.41
C LEU A 262 25.25 9.87 5.46
N GLY A 263 25.59 8.73 4.85
CA GLY A 263 26.67 8.63 3.87
C GLY A 263 26.40 9.42 2.58
N GLN A 264 25.16 9.43 2.08
CA GLN A 264 24.81 10.13 0.84
C GLN A 264 24.50 11.62 1.06
N HIS A 265 23.82 11.98 2.16
CA HIS A 265 23.28 13.32 2.39
C HIS A 265 23.55 13.84 3.83
N PRO A 266 24.82 13.98 4.24
CA PRO A 266 25.17 14.29 5.64
C PRO A 266 24.66 15.66 6.13
N THR A 267 24.63 16.67 5.25
CA THR A 267 24.20 18.03 5.63
C THR A 267 22.70 18.09 5.88
N ILE A 268 21.89 17.45 5.03
CA ILE A 268 20.43 17.40 5.15
C ILE A 268 20.05 16.69 6.44
N VAL A 269 20.67 15.53 6.71
CA VAL A 269 20.38 14.76 7.93
C VAL A 269 20.72 15.58 9.18
N ARG A 270 21.89 16.19 9.23
CA ARG A 270 22.30 17.00 10.40
C ARG A 270 21.36 18.18 10.65
N ILE A 271 20.95 18.88 9.59
CA ILE A 271 19.99 19.99 9.72
C ILE A 271 18.64 19.49 10.24
N LEU A 272 18.13 18.38 9.69
CA LEU A 272 16.86 17.80 10.12
C LEU A 272 16.93 17.25 11.55
N ASP A 273 18.05 16.66 11.98
CA ASP A 273 18.25 16.23 13.36
C ASP A 273 18.19 17.43 14.32
N ILE A 274 18.86 18.54 14.00
CA ILE A 274 18.83 19.77 14.81
C ILE A 274 17.40 20.34 14.87
N ILE A 275 16.70 20.40 13.73
CA ILE A 275 15.31 20.88 13.69
C ILE A 275 14.41 19.99 14.53
N ILE A 276 14.53 18.67 14.43
CA ILE A 276 13.73 17.73 15.23
C ILE A 276 14.04 17.87 16.71
N GLU A 277 15.31 18.05 17.08
CA GLU A 277 15.71 18.29 18.47
C GLU A 277 15.08 19.57 19.01
N GLN A 278 15.19 20.68 18.27
CA GLN A 278 14.54 21.94 18.62
C GLN A 278 13.02 21.82 18.71
N LEU A 279 12.37 21.13 17.78
CA LEU A 279 10.93 20.89 17.84
C LEU A 279 10.53 20.04 19.06
N ASN A 280 11.34 19.04 19.44
CA ASN A 280 11.10 18.28 20.66
C ASN A 280 11.35 19.09 21.94
N THR A 281 12.11 20.19 21.88
CA THR A 281 12.24 21.11 23.03
C THR A 281 11.00 21.98 23.23
N ILE A 282 10.20 22.19 22.18
CA ILE A 282 8.89 22.84 22.25
C ILE A 282 7.90 21.81 22.84
N ASN A 283 8.03 21.55 24.13
CA ASN A 283 7.09 20.74 24.88
C ASN A 283 5.85 21.57 25.26
N GLU A 284 4.72 20.89 25.49
CA GLU A 284 3.50 21.51 26.01
C GLU A 284 3.83 22.25 27.32
N THR A 285 3.37 23.50 27.45
CA THR A 285 3.47 24.19 28.74
C THR A 285 2.60 23.47 29.76
N LEU A 286 2.95 23.53 31.05
CA LEU A 286 2.18 22.88 32.12
C LEU A 286 0.71 23.34 32.11
N PHE A 287 0.46 24.60 31.74
CA PHE A 287 -0.89 25.14 31.58
C PHE A 287 -1.66 24.48 30.42
N GLU A 288 -1.04 24.38 29.23
CA GLU A 288 -1.65 23.71 28.08
C GLU A 288 -1.90 22.22 28.35
N TYR A 289 -0.98 21.55 29.05
CA TYR A 289 -1.14 20.16 29.46
C TYR A 289 -2.35 19.98 30.39
N ILE A 290 -2.47 20.82 31.42
CA ILE A 290 -3.62 20.78 32.35
C ILE A 290 -4.92 21.05 31.61
N ILE A 291 -4.96 22.06 30.74
CA ILE A 291 -6.16 22.37 29.93
C ILE A 291 -6.55 21.18 29.06
N LYS A 292 -5.60 20.56 28.36
CA LYS A 292 -5.86 19.40 27.51
C LYS A 292 -6.42 18.23 28.31
N ARG A 293 -5.88 17.97 29.51
CA ARG A 293 -6.39 16.94 30.42
C ARG A 293 -7.80 17.27 30.91
N LEU A 294 -8.05 18.52 31.31
CA LEU A 294 -9.39 18.98 31.72
C LEU A 294 -10.42 18.80 30.60
N TYR A 295 -10.09 19.16 29.36
CA TYR A 295 -10.99 18.93 28.21
C TYR A 295 -11.21 17.43 27.92
N GLN A 296 -10.18 16.59 28.06
CA GLN A 296 -10.35 15.13 27.95
C GLN A 296 -11.27 14.57 29.05
N CYS A 297 -11.12 15.05 30.29
CA CYS A 297 -12.01 14.68 31.39
C CYS A 297 -13.44 15.16 31.14
N GLN A 298 -13.62 16.42 30.73
CA GLN A 298 -14.93 16.97 30.39
C GLN A 298 -15.62 16.16 29.29
N ARG A 299 -14.88 15.78 28.25
CA ARG A 299 -15.41 14.97 27.16
C ARG A 299 -15.85 13.58 27.62
N LYS A 300 -15.05 12.91 28.46
CA LYS A 300 -15.43 11.62 29.06
C LYS A 300 -16.67 11.75 29.96
N ILE A 301 -16.74 12.81 30.77
CA ILE A 301 -17.92 13.10 31.61
C ILE A 301 -19.18 13.30 30.75
N TYR A 302 -19.06 13.95 29.58
CA TYR A 302 -20.19 14.09 28.65
C TYR A 302 -20.54 12.78 27.93
N GLU A 303 -19.55 11.95 27.57
CA GLU A 303 -19.78 10.60 27.03
C GLU A 303 -20.51 9.73 28.07
N ASP A 304 -20.07 9.75 29.33
CA ASP A 304 -20.70 9.02 30.45
C ASP A 304 -22.10 9.57 30.79
N LEU A 305 -22.32 10.89 30.78
CA LEU A 305 -23.65 11.51 30.95
C LEU A 305 -24.62 11.15 29.82
N PHE A 306 -24.10 10.99 28.60
CA PHE A 306 -24.90 10.63 27.44
C PHE A 306 -25.30 9.16 27.46
N GLU A 307 -24.40 8.27 27.91
CA GLU A 307 -24.66 6.83 28.05
C GLU A 307 -25.47 6.50 29.32
N ASN A 308 -25.17 7.12 30.46
CA ASN A 308 -25.83 6.88 31.74
C ASN A 308 -26.66 8.12 32.15
N LYS A 309 -27.98 8.10 31.90
CA LYS A 309 -28.96 9.10 32.37
C LYS A 309 -29.14 9.09 33.91
N LYS A 310 -28.08 9.16 34.72
CA LYS A 310 -28.12 9.27 36.19
C LYS A 310 -27.12 10.32 36.70
N ASP A 311 -27.38 10.86 37.90
CA ASP A 311 -26.68 12.01 38.49
C ASP A 311 -25.20 11.76 38.78
N LEU A 312 -24.32 12.48 38.05
CA LEU A 312 -22.85 12.34 38.08
C LEU A 312 -22.13 13.05 39.25
N SER A 313 -22.71 13.07 40.46
CA SER A 313 -22.12 13.85 41.56
C SER A 313 -20.86 13.23 42.19
N GLU A 314 -20.65 11.92 42.16
CA GLU A 314 -19.52 11.28 42.85
C GLU A 314 -18.28 11.10 41.95
N ASP A 315 -18.47 10.72 40.69
CA ASP A 315 -17.36 10.50 39.75
C ASP A 315 -16.65 11.82 39.40
N VAL A 316 -17.41 12.92 39.29
CA VAL A 316 -16.85 14.26 39.08
C VAL A 316 -16.04 14.72 40.31
N LYS A 317 -16.44 14.34 41.54
CA LYS A 317 -15.69 14.65 42.76
C LYS A 317 -14.38 13.86 42.84
N GLN A 318 -14.37 12.58 42.44
CA GLN A 318 -13.14 11.78 42.37
C GLN A 318 -12.15 12.33 41.33
N ILE A 319 -12.64 12.78 40.16
CA ILE A 319 -11.79 13.38 39.12
C ILE A 319 -11.21 14.72 39.60
N ILE A 320 -12.01 15.57 40.25
CA ILE A 320 -11.54 16.83 40.84
C ILE A 320 -10.52 16.59 41.96
N GLN A 321 -10.71 15.55 42.79
CA GLN A 321 -9.76 15.19 43.83
C GLN A 321 -8.44 14.71 43.24
N HIS A 322 -8.46 13.88 42.19
CA HIS A 322 -7.25 13.45 41.50
C HIS A 322 -6.51 14.59 40.80
N LEU A 323 -7.23 15.58 40.25
CA LEU A 323 -6.61 16.78 39.68
C LEU A 323 -5.96 17.66 40.75
N LYS A 324 -6.55 17.74 41.95
CA LYS A 324 -5.93 18.41 43.11
C LYS A 324 -4.70 17.66 43.61
N ASP A 325 -4.70 16.33 43.59
CA ASP A 325 -3.54 15.52 43.99
C ASP A 325 -2.38 15.62 42.98
N ILE A 326 -2.68 15.80 41.70
CA ILE A 326 -1.66 16.08 40.67
C ILE A 326 -1.08 17.48 40.83
N LEU A 327 -1.91 18.49 41.13
CA LEU A 327 -1.46 19.86 41.41
C LEU A 327 -0.64 19.97 42.71
N ASN A 328 -0.93 19.14 43.70
CA ASN A 328 -0.19 19.13 44.96
C ASN A 328 1.15 18.36 44.89
N ASN A 329 1.37 17.55 43.85
CA ASN A 329 2.59 16.75 43.64
C ASN A 329 3.67 17.45 42.79
N ASP A 330 3.56 18.77 42.59
CA ASP A 330 4.48 19.62 41.81
C ASP A 330 5.96 19.59 42.26
N ASN A 331 6.33 18.84 43.30
CA ASN A 331 7.69 18.81 43.85
C ASN A 331 8.58 17.63 43.44
N ASN A 332 8.09 16.59 42.74
CA ASN A 332 8.95 15.46 42.35
C ASN A 332 8.92 15.15 40.84
N GLU A 333 9.95 15.66 40.18
CA GLU A 333 10.61 15.15 38.98
C GLU A 333 9.78 14.92 37.70
N TYR A 334 10.04 15.85 36.76
CA TYR A 334 9.77 15.87 35.31
C TYR A 334 10.21 14.65 34.48
N LYS A 335 10.19 13.41 34.99
CA LYS A 335 10.69 12.24 34.22
C LYS A 335 9.81 11.02 34.10
N ASN A 336 8.74 10.84 34.88
CA ASN A 336 7.91 9.63 34.75
C ASN A 336 6.44 9.90 35.04
N ILE A 337 5.71 10.44 34.06
CA ILE A 337 4.24 10.34 34.09
C ILE A 337 3.86 9.14 33.24
N GLN A 338 3.74 7.99 33.92
CA GLN A 338 3.15 6.76 33.37
C GLN A 338 1.78 7.06 32.73
N PRO A 339 1.45 6.48 31.57
CA PRO A 339 0.09 6.54 31.05
C PRO A 339 -0.82 5.75 31.99
N ILE A 340 -1.60 6.45 32.82
CA ILE A 340 -2.62 5.81 33.66
C ILE A 340 -3.71 5.27 32.73
N LYS A 341 -3.75 3.93 32.59
CA LYS A 341 -4.94 3.20 32.13
C LYS A 341 -5.99 3.36 33.21
N ILE A 342 -6.97 4.22 32.95
CA ILE A 342 -8.19 4.26 33.75
C ILE A 342 -8.97 3.00 33.38
N GLN A 343 -8.84 1.94 34.17
CA GLN A 343 -9.78 0.83 34.17
C GLN A 343 -11.03 1.32 34.90
N PHE A 344 -12.11 1.52 34.16
CA PHE A 344 -13.43 1.52 34.75
C PHE A 344 -13.82 0.07 35.01
N SER A 345 -14.20 -0.24 36.25
CA SER A 345 -14.80 -1.53 36.59
C SER A 345 -16.14 -1.66 35.85
N ASN A 346 -16.33 -2.82 35.23
CA ASN A 346 -17.49 -3.27 34.43
C ASN A 346 -18.86 -2.73 34.85
#